data_AF-A0A957V1U5-F1
#
_entry.id   AF-A0A957V1U5-F1
#
_cell.length_a   1.000
_cell.length_b   1.000
_cell.length_c   1.000
_cell.angle_alpha   90.00
_cell.angle_beta   90.00
_cell.angle_gamma   90.00
#
_symmetry.space_group_name_H-M   'P 1'
#
loop_
_entity.id
_entity.type
_entity.pdbx_description
1 polymer ?
#
loop_
_entity_poly.entity_id
_entity_poly.type
_entity_poly.pdbx_seq_one_letter_code
_entity_poly.pdbx_strand_id
1 'polypeptide(L)' 'TPADVVLIATPIDLRRLIEIDKLALRVRYELQEVGEPTLHQVLGDFVAAHAGAGEPVTE' A
#
# COMPACT_ATOMS: atom_id res chain seq x y z
N THR A 1 -9.00 7.29 -30.48
CA THR A 1 -9.32 8.64 -29.97
C THR A 1 -8.26 9.07 -28.97
N PRO A 2 -7.96 10.36 -28.84
CA PRO A 2 -7.16 10.86 -27.71
C PRO A 2 -7.85 10.50 -26.38
N ALA A 3 -7.08 10.26 -25.32
CA ALA A 3 -7.64 10.01 -23.99
C ALA A 3 -8.15 11.33 -23.34
N ASP A 4 -9.29 11.25 -22.64
CA ASP A 4 -9.86 12.38 -21.89
C ASP A 4 -9.32 12.48 -20.45
N VAL A 5 -8.92 11.34 -19.86
CA VAL A 5 -8.43 11.21 -18.48
C VAL A 5 -7.32 10.16 -18.40
N VAL A 6 -6.42 10.33 -17.42
CA VAL A 6 -5.38 9.35 -17.07
C VAL A 6 -5.60 8.83 -15.64
N LEU A 7 -5.70 7.52 -15.47
CA LEU A 7 -5.76 6.86 -14.16
C LEU A 7 -4.39 6.26 -13.81
N ILE A 8 -3.81 6.70 -12.69
CA ILE A 8 -2.56 6.18 -12.15
C ILE A 8 -2.91 5.07 -11.17
N ALA A 9 -2.83 3.82 -11.63
CA ALA A 9 -3.12 2.60 -10.85
C ALA A 9 -1.88 1.96 -10.23
N THR A 10 -0.78 2.71 -10.11
CA THR A 10 0.47 2.26 -9.48
C THR A 10 0.62 2.85 -8.07
N PRO A 11 1.39 2.21 -7.17
CA PRO A 11 1.63 2.74 -5.83
C PRO A 11 2.32 4.10 -5.85
N ILE A 12 3.20 4.31 -6.83
CA ILE A 12 3.96 5.54 -7.02
C ILE A 12 3.13 6.59 -7.76
N ASP A 13 3.26 7.85 -7.35
CA ASP A 13 2.67 8.96 -8.08
C ASP A 13 3.54 9.34 -9.30
N LEU A 14 3.14 8.89 -10.49
CA LEU A 14 3.86 9.16 -11.74
C LEU A 14 3.93 10.64 -12.11
N ARG A 15 3.05 11.49 -11.58
CA ARG A 15 3.09 12.96 -11.79
C ARG A 15 4.36 13.60 -11.21
N ARG A 16 5.09 12.86 -10.36
CA ARG A 16 6.40 13.30 -9.82
C ARG A 16 7.57 13.00 -10.75
N LEU A 17 7.37 12.18 -11.78
CA LEU A 17 8.44 11.68 -12.66
C LEU A 17 8.29 12.17 -14.10
N ILE A 18 7.06 12.34 -14.57
CA ILE A 18 6.74 12.75 -15.94
C ILE A 18 5.65 13.83 -15.95
N GLU A 19 5.65 14.65 -17.00
CA GLU A 19 4.58 15.60 -17.26
C GLU A 19 3.39 14.87 -17.90
N ILE A 20 2.19 15.11 -17.38
CA ILE A 20 0.93 14.58 -17.90
C ILE A 20 0.04 15.79 -18.19
N ASP A 21 -0.24 16.01 -19.47
CA ASP A 21 -0.99 17.17 -19.99
C ASP A 21 -2.51 17.04 -19.86
N LYS A 22 -2.99 15.92 -19.31
CA LYS A 22 -4.40 15.58 -19.12
C LYS A 22 -4.76 15.50 -17.65
N LEU A 23 -6.06 15.56 -17.36
CA LEU A 23 -6.58 15.32 -16.01
C LEU A 23 -6.12 13.93 -15.52
N ALA A 24 -5.26 13.93 -14.49
CA ALA A 24 -4.65 12.74 -13.93
C ALA A 24 -5.16 12.46 -12.51
N LEU A 25 -5.75 11.28 -12.33
CA LEU A 25 -6.31 10.80 -11.07
C LEU A 25 -5.46 9.64 -10.54
N ARG A 26 -5.15 9.64 -9.24
CA ARG A 26 -4.42 8.54 -8.59
C ARG A 26 -5.41 7.61 -7.89
N VAL A 27 -5.36 6.34 -8.25
CA VAL A 27 -6.11 5.29 -7.58
C VAL A 27 -5.33 4.84 -6.34
N ARG A 28 -6.05 4.68 -5.23
CA ARG A 28 -5.54 3.98 -4.05
C ARG A 28 -6.30 2.67 -3.95
N TYR A 29 -5.57 1.61 -3.63
CA TYR A 29 -6.15 0.33 -3.25
C TYR A 29 -5.77 0.07 -1.80
N GLU A 30 -6.70 -0.51 -1.06
CA GLU A 30 -6.46 -1.00 0.30
C GLU A 30 -6.13 -2.49 0.21
N LEU A 31 -5.15 -2.92 1.01
CA LEU A 31 -4.87 -4.34 1.14
C LEU A 31 -5.99 -4.95 1.97
N GLN A 32 -6.71 -5.92 1.40
CA GLN A 32 -7.61 -6.77 2.15
C GLN A 32 -6.98 -8.14 2.27
N GLU A 33 -6.61 -8.52 3.49
CA GLU A 33 -6.10 -9.86 3.76
C GLU A 33 -7.25 -10.87 3.70
N VAL A 34 -7.00 -12.00 3.06
CA VAL A 34 -7.99 -13.07 2.90
C VAL A 34 -7.41 -14.34 3.50
N GLY A 35 -8.03 -14.82 4.58
CA GLY A 35 -7.60 -16.01 5.30
C GLY A 35 -6.61 -15.71 6.42
N GLU A 36 -6.01 -16.77 6.95
CA GLU A 36 -5.12 -16.74 8.12
C GLU A 36 -3.86 -17.59 7.84
N PRO A 37 -2.70 -17.25 8.45
CA PRO A 37 -2.50 -16.13 9.37
C PRO A 37 -2.38 -14.77 8.67
N THR A 38 -2.78 -13.70 9.35
CA THR A 38 -2.61 -12.34 8.82
C THR A 38 -1.15 -11.89 8.84
N LEU A 39 -0.80 -10.90 8.00
CA LEU A 39 0.51 -10.25 8.01
C LEU A 39 0.80 -9.65 9.39
N HIS A 40 -0.21 -9.07 10.03
CA HIS A 40 -0.10 -8.58 11.41
C HIS A 40 0.34 -9.69 12.36
N GLN A 41 -0.29 -10.87 12.31
CA GLN A 41 0.08 -12.00 13.16
C GLN A 41 1.51 -12.48 12.88
N VAL A 42 1.86 -12.66 11.60
CA VAL A 42 3.20 -13.11 11.21
C VAL A 42 4.27 -12.14 11.68
N LEU A 43 4.05 -10.84 11.51
CA LEU A 43 4.98 -9.80 11.98
C LEU A 43 5.02 -9.72 13.50
N GLY A 44 3.88 -9.86 14.17
CA GLY A 44 3.77 -9.91 15.62
C GLY A 44 4.58 -11.06 16.22
N ASP A 45 4.41 -12.27 15.69
CA ASP A 45 5.14 -13.46 16.11
C ASP A 45 6.64 -13.31 15.85
N PHE A 46 7.00 -12.80 14.67
CA PHE A 46 8.39 -12.57 14.30
C PHE A 46 9.07 -11.58 15.26
N VAL A 47 8.42 -10.45 15.55
CA VAL A 47 8.92 -9.45 16.48
C VAL A 47 8.98 -10.03 17.88
N ALA A 48 7.95 -10.73 18.37
CA ALA A 48 7.95 -11.34 19.70
C ALA A 48 9.10 -12.35 19.89
N ALA A 49 9.41 -13.13 18.86
CA ALA A 49 10.49 -14.12 18.88
C ALA A 49 11.90 -13.48 18.89
N HIS A 50 12.04 -12.22 18.46
CA HIS A 50 13.35 -11.58 18.23
C HIS A 50 13.52 -10.22 18.93
N ALA A 51 12.48 -9.68 19.56
CA ALA A 51 12.51 -8.45 20.31
C ALA A 51 12.64 -8.75 21.81
N GLY A 52 13.65 -8.15 22.43
CA GLY A 52 13.62 -7.96 23.87
C GLY A 52 12.47 -7.02 24.22
N ALA A 53 11.36 -7.56 24.74
CA ALA A 53 10.25 -6.86 25.38
C ALA A 53 9.83 -5.52 24.73
N GLY A 54 9.26 -5.59 23.53
CA GLY A 54 8.47 -4.49 22.96
C GLY A 54 6.98 -4.88 22.99
N GLU A 55 6.15 -4.05 23.61
CA GLU A 55 4.72 -4.30 23.80
C GLU A 55 3.98 -4.35 22.45
N PRO A 56 2.99 -5.25 22.25
CA PRO A 56 2.34 -5.39 20.97
C PRO A 56 1.55 -4.13 20.62
N VAL A 57 1.82 -3.59 19.43
CA VAL A 57 1.02 -2.50 18.84
C VAL A 57 -0.32 -3.11 18.45
N THR A 58 -1.38 -2.73 19.17
CA THR A 58 -2.76 -3.08 18.80
C THR A 58 -3.21 -2.11 17.71
N GLU A 59 -3.89 -2.63 16.68
CA GLU A 59 -4.39 -1.89 15.50
C GLU A 59 -5.11 -0.57 15.81
#